data_AF-A0A1W9LSI7-F1
#
_entry.id   AF-A0A1W9LSI7-F1
#
_cell.length_a   1.000
_cell.length_b   1.000
_cell.length_c   1.000
_cell.angle_alpha   90.00
_cell.angle_beta   90.00
_cell.angle_gamma   90.00
#
_symmetry.space_group_name_H-M   'P 1'
#
loop_
_entity.id
_entity.type
_entity.pdbx_description
1 polymer ?
#
loop_
_entity_poly.entity_id
_entity_poly.type
_entity_poly.pdbx_seq_one_letter_code
_entity_poly.pdbx_strand_id
1 'polypeptide(L)'
;MTKTDKIRLFREIFRGRQDAVPRYWKSAKTGKSGYAPICKNEWRRPECRKGIQNAACAGCENTDYLPLSDLLIFEHFRGKHILGVYPLLPDHACHFIAADFDDHGAEQSPLHDLLCFYETCGIQDIPCYALRSKSGKGCHAFIFFEKAVPARKARTVVFALLQEANVIGDDAEISSFDRLFPNQDRLSGKGLGNLIALPFQGLAARKGHTLFLDPDSGFTVPYREQWEILADIRKCSESALDRLIKEWHLLSHHIENIQYSDMSKADECLVSYPPADFEQIAAQCAFIAHCRDDAETLSEPDWHIMLTISVRCRDGQALSHRLSQDYPKYNYHETQSKIGYALQKNSPYCCETIRRINGKYCRTCRVYGKVKSPVVLGRRDRIYCFPAWKELTKEEKELVLRYYNFYRSLDEGRRIPETKAQRHFRAVCHGIYAPLTPHEKAYLKYRYIQNAEKYVR
;
A
#
# COMPACT_ATOMS: atom_id res chain seq x y z
N MET A 1 8.90 33.22 -2.66
CA MET A 1 8.66 32.58 -3.97
C MET A 1 7.57 33.31 -4.75
N THR A 2 7.81 33.62 -6.03
CA THR A 2 6.79 34.18 -6.93
C THR A 2 5.73 33.12 -7.29
N LYS A 3 4.63 33.55 -7.92
CA LYS A 3 3.60 32.62 -8.43
C LYS A 3 4.19 31.61 -9.43
N THR A 4 5.05 32.08 -10.33
CA THR A 4 5.68 31.23 -11.34
C THR A 4 6.61 30.21 -10.70
N ASP A 5 7.40 30.62 -9.69
CA ASP A 5 8.30 29.70 -8.96
C ASP A 5 7.52 28.59 -8.27
N LYS A 6 6.39 28.93 -7.63
CA LYS A 6 5.51 27.98 -6.96
C LYS A 6 4.95 26.93 -7.93
N ILE A 7 4.49 27.37 -9.11
CA ILE A 7 3.97 26.46 -10.13
C ILE A 7 5.09 25.54 -10.64
N ARG A 8 6.27 26.10 -10.95
CA ARG A 8 7.42 25.34 -11.42
C ARG A 8 7.84 24.27 -10.41
N LEU A 9 8.04 24.66 -9.15
CA LEU A 9 8.41 23.75 -8.07
C LEU A 9 7.36 22.64 -7.88
N PHE A 10 6.08 23.00 -7.83
CA PHE A 10 5.00 22.04 -7.67
C PHE A 10 4.98 20.98 -8.78
N ARG A 11 5.17 21.41 -10.04
CA ARG A 11 5.22 20.51 -11.20
C ARG A 11 6.46 19.61 -11.20
N GLU A 12 7.57 20.09 -10.66
CA GLU A 12 8.80 19.33 -10.54
C GLU A 12 8.66 18.21 -9.50
N ILE A 13 8.05 18.51 -8.35
CA ILE A 13 7.87 17.55 -7.26
C ILE A 13 6.75 16.55 -7.56
N PHE A 14 5.55 17.01 -7.90
CA PHE A 14 4.39 16.14 -8.18
C PHE A 14 4.35 15.73 -9.66
N ARG A 15 5.48 15.21 -10.15
CA ARG A 15 5.66 14.91 -11.57
C ARG A 15 5.08 13.54 -11.92
N GLY A 16 4.06 13.55 -12.77
CA GLY A 16 3.56 12.34 -13.45
C GLY A 16 3.44 12.59 -14.95
N ARG A 17 2.47 11.93 -15.58
CA ARG A 17 2.14 12.15 -17.00
C ARG A 17 1.87 13.63 -17.30
N GLN A 18 2.49 14.13 -18.36
CA GLN A 18 2.33 15.52 -18.81
C GLN A 18 1.32 15.65 -19.96
N ASP A 19 0.99 14.54 -20.62
CA ASP A 19 0.12 14.45 -21.79
C ASP A 19 -1.38 14.31 -21.45
N ALA A 20 -1.72 14.06 -20.19
CA ALA A 20 -3.10 13.97 -19.74
C ALA A 20 -3.26 14.45 -18.29
N VAL A 21 -4.30 15.24 -18.04
CA VAL A 21 -4.63 15.74 -16.70
C VAL A 21 -6.03 15.28 -16.29
N PRO A 22 -6.17 14.49 -15.21
CA PRO A 22 -7.48 14.16 -14.67
C PRO A 22 -8.07 15.30 -13.84
N ARG A 23 -9.36 15.54 -14.01
CA ARG A 23 -10.16 16.50 -13.23
C ARG A 23 -11.30 15.79 -12.52
N TYR A 24 -11.50 16.14 -11.26
CA TYR A 24 -12.67 15.69 -10.51
C TYR A 24 -13.94 16.30 -11.10
N TRP A 25 -14.98 15.48 -11.24
CA TRP A 25 -16.32 15.90 -11.64
C TRP A 25 -17.34 15.36 -10.65
N LYS A 26 -18.44 16.09 -10.49
CA LYS A 26 -19.62 15.66 -9.76
C LYS A 26 -20.85 16.00 -10.58
N SER A 27 -21.67 15.00 -10.86
CA SER A 27 -22.93 15.16 -11.58
C SER A 27 -23.96 15.80 -10.66
N ALA A 28 -24.45 16.98 -11.03
CA ALA A 28 -25.54 17.63 -10.31
C ALA A 28 -26.84 16.80 -10.36
N LYS A 29 -27.07 16.07 -11.47
CA LYS A 29 -28.29 15.27 -11.68
C LYS A 29 -28.30 13.97 -10.88
N THR A 30 -27.17 13.27 -10.84
CA THR A 30 -27.12 11.89 -10.29
C THR A 30 -26.35 11.79 -8.98
N GLY A 31 -25.73 12.87 -8.49
CA GLY A 31 -24.86 12.87 -7.31
C GLY A 31 -23.53 12.14 -7.48
N LYS A 32 -23.42 11.23 -8.45
CA LYS A 32 -22.19 10.50 -8.83
C LYS A 32 -21.01 11.45 -9.04
N SER A 33 -19.83 11.00 -8.64
CA SER A 33 -18.60 11.76 -8.80
C SER A 33 -17.42 10.85 -9.11
N GLY A 34 -16.34 11.43 -9.61
CA GLY A 34 -15.13 10.69 -9.94
C GLY A 34 -14.10 11.60 -10.60
N TYR A 35 -13.03 11.00 -11.13
CA TYR A 35 -12.05 11.69 -11.96
C TYR A 35 -12.17 11.23 -13.40
N ALA A 36 -11.87 12.12 -14.34
CA ALA A 36 -11.73 11.81 -15.75
C ALA A 36 -10.68 12.72 -16.38
N PRO A 37 -9.92 12.26 -17.39
CA PRO A 37 -9.00 13.13 -18.13
C PRO A 37 -9.79 14.26 -18.81
N ILE A 38 -9.23 15.47 -18.79
CA ILE A 38 -9.80 16.60 -19.52
C ILE A 38 -9.54 16.38 -21.01
N CYS A 39 -10.60 16.40 -21.81
CA CYS A 39 -10.54 16.18 -23.26
C CYS A 39 -11.05 17.42 -24.00
N LYS A 40 -10.35 17.90 -25.03
CA LYS A 40 -10.79 19.06 -25.85
C LYS A 40 -12.11 18.78 -26.57
N ASN A 41 -12.34 17.51 -26.91
CA ASN A 41 -13.55 17.06 -27.56
C ASN A 41 -14.70 16.85 -26.57
N GLU A 42 -14.51 17.02 -25.25
CA GLU A 42 -15.55 16.77 -24.25
C GLU A 42 -16.86 17.52 -24.60
N TRP A 43 -17.96 16.76 -24.75
CA TRP A 43 -19.29 17.24 -25.15
C TRP A 43 -19.43 17.83 -26.56
N ARG A 44 -18.39 17.81 -27.40
CA ARG A 44 -18.47 18.20 -28.82
C ARG A 44 -19.00 17.05 -29.67
N ARG A 45 -19.96 17.32 -30.54
CA ARG A 45 -20.55 16.34 -31.47
C ARG A 45 -20.01 16.62 -32.89
N PRO A 46 -19.72 15.58 -33.69
CA PRO A 46 -19.96 14.15 -33.45
C PRO A 46 -18.84 13.41 -32.70
N GLU A 47 -17.74 14.07 -32.33
CA GLU A 47 -16.50 13.44 -31.86
C GLU A 47 -16.66 12.72 -30.53
N CYS A 48 -17.30 13.37 -29.56
CA CYS A 48 -17.53 12.82 -28.24
C CYS A 48 -18.81 12.01 -28.20
N ARG A 49 -18.75 10.81 -27.62
CA ARG A 49 -19.91 9.94 -27.40
C ARG A 49 -20.39 9.92 -25.94
N LYS A 50 -19.83 10.80 -25.10
CA LYS A 50 -20.27 10.93 -23.69
C LYS A 50 -21.77 11.28 -23.65
N GLY A 51 -22.51 10.58 -22.81
CA GLY A 51 -23.97 10.68 -22.71
C GLY A 51 -24.77 9.85 -23.73
N ILE A 52 -24.12 9.22 -24.71
CA ILE A 52 -24.77 8.31 -25.68
C ILE A 52 -24.53 6.85 -25.28
N GLN A 53 -23.29 6.51 -24.91
CA GLN A 53 -22.91 5.15 -24.52
C GLN A 53 -22.35 5.10 -23.09
N ASN A 54 -22.64 4.01 -22.38
CA ASN A 54 -21.97 3.71 -21.12
C ASN A 54 -20.47 3.50 -21.39
N ALA A 55 -19.61 4.08 -20.54
CA ALA A 55 -18.16 4.03 -20.67
C ALA A 55 -17.55 4.68 -21.94
N ALA A 56 -18.25 5.61 -22.60
CA ALA A 56 -17.82 6.26 -23.85
C ALA A 56 -16.41 6.89 -23.88
N CYS A 57 -15.74 7.09 -22.74
CA CYS A 57 -14.36 7.56 -22.69
C CYS A 57 -13.32 6.43 -22.59
N ALA A 58 -13.71 5.23 -22.16
CA ALA A 58 -12.83 4.07 -22.10
C ALA A 58 -12.63 3.53 -23.53
N GLY A 59 -11.42 3.69 -24.08
CA GLY A 59 -11.10 3.26 -25.45
C GLY A 59 -11.64 4.18 -26.55
N CYS A 60 -12.01 5.42 -26.24
CA CYS A 60 -12.42 6.39 -27.25
C CYS A 60 -11.28 6.70 -28.21
N GLU A 61 -11.51 6.56 -29.52
CA GLU A 61 -10.51 6.83 -30.56
C GLU A 61 -10.37 8.33 -30.87
N ASN A 62 -11.36 9.14 -30.48
CA ASN A 62 -11.37 10.59 -30.66
C ASN A 62 -10.87 11.34 -29.41
N THR A 63 -9.99 10.72 -28.60
CA THR A 63 -9.43 11.39 -27.43
C THR A 63 -8.42 12.44 -27.84
N ASP A 64 -8.65 13.68 -27.40
CA ASP A 64 -7.67 14.76 -27.47
C ASP A 64 -7.47 15.32 -26.06
N TYR A 65 -6.64 14.64 -25.27
CA TYR A 65 -6.41 15.00 -23.87
C TYR A 65 -5.61 16.29 -23.76
N LEU A 66 -6.00 17.13 -22.79
CA LEU A 66 -5.24 18.34 -22.50
C LEU A 66 -3.95 18.00 -21.73
N PRO A 67 -2.80 18.53 -22.16
CA PRO A 67 -1.56 18.43 -21.41
C PRO A 67 -1.60 19.31 -20.16
N LEU A 68 -0.73 19.01 -19.19
CA LEU A 68 -0.63 19.80 -17.96
C LEU A 68 -0.02 21.17 -18.24
N SER A 69 -0.80 22.23 -17.99
CA SER A 69 -0.39 23.62 -18.16
C SER A 69 -0.33 24.37 -16.84
N ASP A 70 0.45 25.45 -16.81
CA ASP A 70 0.60 26.31 -15.64
C ASP A 70 -0.71 27.02 -15.28
N LEU A 71 -1.56 27.27 -16.29
CA LEU A 71 -2.91 27.78 -16.08
C LEU A 71 -3.76 26.77 -15.28
N LEU A 72 -3.74 25.49 -15.65
CA LEU A 72 -4.49 24.45 -14.93
C LEU A 72 -4.02 24.31 -13.48
N ILE A 73 -2.70 24.33 -13.24
CA ILE A 73 -2.14 24.30 -11.88
C ILE A 73 -2.55 25.56 -11.09
N PHE A 74 -2.50 26.74 -11.69
CA PHE A 74 -2.94 27.95 -11.04
C PHE A 74 -4.43 27.91 -10.67
N GLU A 75 -5.28 27.40 -11.57
CA GLU A 75 -6.70 27.21 -11.33
C GLU A 75 -6.98 26.15 -10.25
N HIS A 76 -6.11 25.16 -10.12
CA HIS A 76 -6.12 24.21 -9.01
C HIS A 76 -5.83 24.88 -7.66
N PHE A 77 -4.79 25.71 -7.58
CA PHE A 77 -4.45 26.46 -6.38
C PHE A 77 -5.51 27.49 -6.00
N ARG A 78 -6.25 28.04 -6.96
CA ARG A 78 -7.42 28.90 -6.67
C ARG A 78 -8.66 28.12 -6.24
N GLY A 79 -8.65 26.81 -6.48
CA GLY A 79 -9.73 25.90 -6.17
C GLY A 79 -10.82 25.80 -7.24
N LYS A 80 -10.60 26.36 -8.43
CA LYS A 80 -11.49 26.25 -9.60
C LYS A 80 -11.49 24.82 -10.15
N HIS A 81 -10.34 24.15 -10.07
CA HIS A 81 -10.19 22.76 -10.45
C HIS A 81 -9.70 21.92 -9.27
N ILE A 82 -10.18 20.68 -9.20
CA ILE A 82 -9.57 19.63 -8.38
C ILE A 82 -8.92 18.69 -9.39
N LEU A 83 -7.61 18.83 -9.56
CA LEU A 83 -6.83 18.04 -10.50
C LEU A 83 -6.28 16.81 -9.79
N GLY A 84 -5.98 15.78 -10.57
CA GLY A 84 -5.13 14.68 -10.14
C GLY A 84 -3.91 14.57 -11.04
N VAL A 85 -3.16 13.49 -10.84
CA VAL A 85 -2.00 13.14 -11.65
C VAL A 85 -1.97 11.63 -11.85
N TYR A 86 -1.59 11.20 -13.05
CA TYR A 86 -1.26 9.81 -13.34
C TYR A 86 0.23 9.60 -13.05
N PRO A 87 0.62 8.91 -11.97
CA PRO A 87 2.02 8.77 -11.57
C PRO A 87 2.80 7.76 -12.43
N LEU A 88 2.12 6.80 -13.07
CA LEU A 88 2.76 5.82 -13.95
C LEU A 88 2.98 6.40 -15.36
N LEU A 89 4.24 6.48 -15.76
CA LEU A 89 4.66 6.99 -17.05
C LEU A 89 4.52 5.94 -18.16
N PRO A 90 4.52 6.35 -19.45
CA PRO A 90 4.45 5.43 -20.59
C PRO A 90 5.53 4.35 -20.60
N ASP A 91 6.73 4.68 -20.11
CA ASP A 91 7.90 3.80 -19.99
C ASP A 91 7.88 2.93 -18.71
N HIS A 92 6.75 2.92 -18.00
CA HIS A 92 6.55 2.17 -16.75
C HIS A 92 7.38 2.66 -15.55
N ALA A 93 7.95 3.87 -15.63
CA ALA A 93 8.61 4.51 -14.51
C ALA A 93 7.66 5.43 -13.71
N CYS A 94 8.11 5.91 -12.55
CA CYS A 94 7.45 6.95 -11.79
C CYS A 94 8.48 7.87 -11.09
N HIS A 95 8.11 9.14 -10.87
CA HIS A 95 8.95 10.10 -10.12
C HIS A 95 8.65 10.14 -8.63
N PHE A 96 7.56 9.50 -8.21
CA PHE A 96 7.21 9.32 -6.81
C PHE A 96 6.36 8.06 -6.67
N ILE A 97 6.24 7.60 -5.44
CA ILE A 97 5.25 6.62 -5.03
C ILE A 97 4.53 7.15 -3.80
N ALA A 98 3.21 6.94 -3.73
CA ALA A 98 2.39 7.36 -2.61
C ALA A 98 1.61 6.19 -2.01
N ALA A 99 1.57 6.08 -0.69
CA ALA A 99 0.71 5.16 0.05
C ALA A 99 -0.53 5.90 0.55
N ASP A 100 -1.71 5.32 0.31
CA ASP A 100 -3.02 5.86 0.66
C ASP A 100 -3.50 5.25 1.98
N PHE A 101 -3.72 6.08 3.00
CA PHE A 101 -4.21 5.67 4.30
C PHE A 101 -5.58 6.32 4.54
N ASP A 102 -6.63 5.52 4.44
CA ASP A 102 -8.02 5.95 4.53
C ASP A 102 -8.68 5.43 5.82
N ASP A 103 -9.59 6.24 6.36
CA ASP A 103 -10.44 5.84 7.48
C ASP A 103 -11.55 4.89 6.99
N HIS A 104 -11.39 3.59 7.29
CA HIS A 104 -12.35 2.54 6.95
C HIS A 104 -13.48 2.38 7.99
N GLY A 105 -13.67 3.35 8.89
CA GLY A 105 -14.71 3.33 9.93
C GLY A 105 -14.31 2.53 11.17
N ALA A 106 -12.99 2.36 11.40
CA ALA A 106 -12.45 1.74 12.60
C ALA A 106 -12.31 2.78 13.75
N GLU A 107 -12.14 2.30 14.99
CA GLU A 107 -11.88 3.17 16.15
C GLU A 107 -10.50 3.88 16.08
N GLN A 108 -9.57 3.36 15.27
CA GLN A 108 -8.22 3.89 15.12
C GLN A 108 -8.13 4.85 13.92
N SER A 109 -7.53 6.02 14.16
CA SER A 109 -7.26 7.01 13.13
C SER A 109 -6.15 6.54 12.18
N PRO A 110 -6.22 6.82 10.87
CA PRO A 110 -5.15 6.52 9.89
C PRO A 110 -3.76 7.05 10.27
N LEU A 111 -3.68 7.93 11.27
CA LEU A 111 -2.44 8.48 11.80
C LEU A 111 -1.53 7.42 12.43
N HIS A 112 -2.08 6.35 13.02
CA HIS A 112 -1.25 5.31 13.65
C HIS A 112 -0.39 4.59 12.60
N ASP A 113 -1.02 4.06 11.56
CA ASP A 113 -0.32 3.38 10.46
C ASP A 113 0.61 4.33 9.71
N LEU A 114 0.20 5.59 9.52
CA LEU A 114 1.06 6.60 8.93
C LEU A 114 2.35 6.80 9.76
N LEU A 115 2.22 6.90 11.08
CA LEU A 115 3.37 7.06 11.99
C LEU A 115 4.30 5.85 11.89
N CYS A 116 3.76 4.63 11.99
CA CYS A 116 4.54 3.40 11.85
C CYS A 116 5.28 3.32 10.52
N PHE A 117 4.59 3.65 9.41
CA PHE A 117 5.18 3.67 8.08
C PHE A 117 6.26 4.76 7.96
N TYR A 118 6.00 5.97 8.44
CA TYR A 118 6.96 7.09 8.42
C TYR A 118 8.22 6.78 9.23
N GLU A 119 8.07 6.23 10.44
CA GLU A 119 9.21 5.83 11.27
C GLU A 119 10.05 4.74 10.60
N THR A 120 9.40 3.74 10.00
CA THR A 120 10.08 2.67 9.28
C THR A 120 10.84 3.20 8.07
N CYS A 121 10.26 4.13 7.32
CA CYS A 121 10.96 4.84 6.25
C CYS A 121 12.19 5.58 6.79
N GLY A 122 12.06 6.28 7.93
CA GLY A 122 13.16 6.98 8.59
C GLY A 122 14.30 6.06 9.03
N ILE A 123 14.00 4.89 9.59
CA ILE A 123 15.01 3.88 9.98
C ILE A 123 15.80 3.39 8.76
N GLN A 124 15.15 3.31 7.60
CA GLN A 124 15.77 2.88 6.35
C GLN A 124 16.38 4.03 5.53
N ASP A 125 16.46 5.23 6.10
CA ASP A 125 16.93 6.46 5.43
C ASP A 125 16.15 6.78 4.13
N ILE A 126 14.86 6.46 4.10
CA ILE A 126 13.95 6.77 2.99
C ILE A 126 13.13 8.02 3.37
N PRO A 127 13.33 9.17 2.69
CA PRO A 127 12.52 10.36 2.94
C PRO A 127 11.03 10.13 2.62
N CYS A 128 10.17 10.39 3.59
CA CYS A 128 8.73 10.22 3.49
C CYS A 128 8.01 11.51 3.90
N TYR A 129 6.98 11.92 3.17
CA TYR A 129 6.23 13.15 3.41
C TYR A 129 4.74 12.89 3.40
N ALA A 130 4.07 13.19 4.51
CA ALA A 130 2.63 12.97 4.65
C ALA A 130 1.83 14.20 4.21
N LEU A 131 0.77 14.02 3.44
CA LEU A 131 -0.21 15.05 3.14
C LEU A 131 -1.61 14.60 3.52
N ARG A 132 -2.43 15.51 4.07
CA ARG A 132 -3.83 15.19 4.34
C ARG A 132 -4.60 14.95 3.05
N SER A 133 -5.47 13.95 3.02
CA SER A 133 -6.32 13.65 1.87
C SER A 133 -7.25 14.81 1.52
N LYS A 134 -7.85 14.78 0.32
CA LYS A 134 -8.86 15.76 -0.10
C LYS A 134 -10.07 15.81 0.85
N SER A 135 -10.52 14.64 1.31
CA SER A 135 -11.69 14.51 2.19
C SER A 135 -11.41 15.03 3.60
N GLY A 136 -10.14 15.03 4.02
CA GLY A 136 -9.71 15.35 5.37
C GLY A 136 -9.70 14.16 6.33
N LYS A 137 -10.18 12.99 5.89
CA LYS A 137 -10.34 11.80 6.73
C LYS A 137 -9.13 10.87 6.69
N GLY A 138 -8.52 10.73 5.51
CA GLY A 138 -7.29 9.98 5.30
C GLY A 138 -6.07 10.87 5.08
N CYS A 139 -4.95 10.25 4.77
CA CYS A 139 -3.69 10.89 4.39
C CYS A 139 -2.97 10.09 3.31
N HIS A 140 -2.05 10.74 2.61
CA HIS A 140 -1.19 10.12 1.62
C HIS A 140 0.27 10.31 2.04
N ALA A 141 1.04 9.24 2.13
CA ALA A 141 2.48 9.29 2.40
C ALA A 141 3.26 9.18 1.09
N PHE A 142 4.03 10.20 0.74
CA PHE A 142 4.81 10.28 -0.50
C PHE A 142 6.28 10.03 -0.27
N ILE A 143 6.89 9.26 -1.18
CA ILE A 143 8.33 9.14 -1.36
C ILE A 143 8.65 9.66 -2.76
N PHE A 144 9.52 10.66 -2.86
CA PHE A 144 9.91 11.30 -4.12
C PHE A 144 11.28 10.79 -4.58
N PHE A 145 11.50 10.70 -5.88
CA PHE A 145 12.75 10.19 -6.45
C PHE A 145 13.54 11.26 -7.19
N GLU A 146 14.87 11.17 -7.13
CA GLU A 146 15.78 12.11 -7.83
C GLU A 146 15.59 12.06 -9.35
N LYS A 147 15.39 10.84 -9.86
CA LYS A 147 15.08 10.51 -11.25
C LYS A 147 13.89 9.57 -11.29
N ALA A 148 13.27 9.41 -12.46
CA ALA A 148 12.23 8.40 -12.62
C ALA A 148 12.83 7.01 -12.35
N VAL A 149 12.15 6.19 -11.56
CA VAL A 149 12.55 4.81 -11.26
C VAL A 149 11.49 3.84 -11.78
N PRO A 150 11.83 2.57 -12.09
CA PRO A 150 10.83 1.58 -12.47
C PRO A 150 9.75 1.45 -11.39
N ALA A 151 8.47 1.51 -11.78
CA ALA A 151 7.37 1.48 -10.81
C ALA A 151 7.35 0.18 -9.99
N ARG A 152 7.72 -0.95 -10.61
CA ARG A 152 7.94 -2.24 -9.92
C ARG A 152 8.92 -2.11 -8.76
N LYS A 153 10.07 -1.47 -9.00
CA LYS A 153 11.14 -1.30 -8.00
C LYS A 153 10.64 -0.50 -6.80
N ALA A 154 10.03 0.66 -7.06
CA ALA A 154 9.44 1.49 -6.02
C ALA A 154 8.37 0.74 -5.21
N ARG A 155 7.46 0.03 -5.90
CA ARG A 155 6.39 -0.73 -5.25
C ARG A 155 6.92 -1.88 -4.39
N THR A 156 7.90 -2.64 -4.87
CA THR A 156 8.53 -3.73 -4.10
C THR A 156 9.09 -3.22 -2.79
N VAL A 157 9.86 -2.12 -2.82
CA VAL A 157 10.44 -1.53 -1.60
C VAL A 157 9.36 -1.00 -0.66
N VAL A 158 8.37 -0.25 -1.19
CA VAL A 158 7.35 0.36 -0.33
C VAL A 158 6.42 -0.67 0.30
N PHE A 159 6.07 -1.76 -0.40
CA PHE A 159 5.33 -2.86 0.22
C PHE A 159 6.14 -3.52 1.34
N ALA A 160 7.43 -3.72 1.14
CA ALA A 160 8.29 -4.27 2.19
C ALA A 160 8.35 -3.33 3.40
N LEU A 161 8.46 -2.01 3.19
CA LEU A 161 8.42 -1.02 4.26
C LEU A 161 7.09 -1.00 5.02
N LEU A 162 5.95 -1.12 4.31
CA LEU A 162 4.64 -1.24 4.94
C LEU A 162 4.53 -2.52 5.78
N GLN A 163 5.16 -3.60 5.33
CA GLN A 163 5.19 -4.88 6.05
C GLN A 163 6.08 -4.80 7.31
N GLU A 164 7.29 -4.24 7.19
CA GLU A 164 8.19 -4.01 8.33
C GLU A 164 7.55 -3.06 9.36
N ALA A 165 6.74 -2.11 8.89
CA ALA A 165 5.97 -1.20 9.74
C ALA A 165 4.77 -1.87 10.45
N ASN A 166 4.49 -3.16 10.16
CA ASN A 166 3.26 -3.87 10.58
C ASN A 166 1.96 -3.16 10.16
N VAL A 167 2.01 -2.32 9.13
CA VAL A 167 0.82 -1.70 8.54
C VAL A 167 0.09 -2.72 7.68
N ILE A 168 0.82 -3.55 6.95
CA ILE A 168 0.26 -4.66 6.20
C ILE A 168 0.92 -5.95 6.68
N GLY A 169 0.14 -7.00 6.81
CA GLY A 169 0.61 -8.25 7.38
C GLY A 169 -0.53 -8.96 8.08
N ASP A 170 -0.24 -10.15 8.58
CA ASP A 170 -1.28 -11.02 9.13
C ASP A 170 -1.60 -10.67 10.60
N ASP A 171 -0.65 -10.05 11.30
CA ASP A 171 -0.78 -9.51 12.66
C ASP A 171 -1.23 -8.03 12.70
N ALA A 172 -1.44 -7.39 11.55
CA ALA A 172 -1.90 -6.00 11.52
C ALA A 172 -3.37 -5.93 11.99
N GLU A 173 -3.63 -5.21 13.10
CA GLU A 173 -4.99 -4.72 13.40
C GLU A 173 -5.51 -3.93 12.18
N ILE A 174 -6.84 -3.78 12.06
CA ILE A 174 -7.53 -3.20 10.89
C ILE A 174 -6.76 -2.01 10.30
N SER A 175 -5.98 -2.28 9.25
CA SER A 175 -5.13 -1.24 8.67
C SER A 175 -5.95 -0.25 7.88
N SER A 176 -5.56 1.01 7.98
CA SER A 176 -6.01 2.13 7.17
C SER A 176 -5.38 2.16 5.77
N PHE A 177 -4.35 1.34 5.48
CA PHE A 177 -3.74 1.30 4.16
C PHE A 177 -4.69 0.73 3.09
N ASP A 178 -4.98 1.52 2.06
CA ASP A 178 -5.83 1.13 0.92
C ASP A 178 -4.97 0.62 -0.25
N ARG A 179 -4.06 1.47 -0.77
CA ARG A 179 -3.28 1.16 -1.98
C ARG A 179 -2.07 2.07 -2.19
N LEU A 180 -1.21 1.67 -3.14
CA LEU A 180 -0.12 2.50 -3.67
C LEU A 180 -0.50 3.26 -4.94
N PHE A 181 0.17 4.37 -5.19
CA PHE A 181 0.12 5.15 -6.42
C PHE A 181 1.55 5.36 -6.95
N PRO A 182 1.96 4.72 -8.06
CA PRO A 182 1.15 3.86 -8.94
C PRO A 182 0.75 2.52 -8.28
N ASN A 183 -0.44 2.00 -8.65
CA ASN A 183 -0.96 0.73 -8.11
C ASN A 183 -0.58 -0.49 -8.96
N GLN A 184 0.21 -0.28 -10.02
CA GLN A 184 0.61 -1.29 -11.00
C GLN A 184 2.05 -1.04 -11.46
N ASP A 185 2.72 -2.10 -11.88
CA ASP A 185 4.13 -2.08 -12.29
C ASP A 185 4.32 -1.59 -13.72
N ARG A 186 3.33 -1.83 -14.60
CA ARG A 186 3.36 -1.54 -16.03
C ARG A 186 1.99 -1.12 -16.52
N LEU A 187 1.94 -0.46 -17.68
CA LEU A 187 0.70 -0.17 -18.39
C LEU A 187 0.33 -1.37 -19.27
N SER A 188 -0.90 -1.86 -19.16
CA SER A 188 -1.39 -3.04 -19.90
C SER A 188 -1.96 -2.72 -21.30
N GLY A 189 -1.55 -1.61 -21.92
CA GLY A 189 -2.03 -1.15 -23.23
C GLY A 189 -2.26 0.36 -23.28
N LYS A 190 -3.29 0.82 -24.00
CA LYS A 190 -3.63 2.26 -24.20
C LYS A 190 -4.20 2.98 -22.95
N GLY A 191 -4.08 2.41 -21.75
CA GLY A 191 -4.57 3.01 -20.52
C GLY A 191 -3.65 4.11 -19.97
N LEU A 192 -4.20 5.09 -19.25
CA LEU A 192 -3.43 6.14 -18.56
C LEU A 192 -2.91 5.70 -17.18
N GLY A 193 -3.39 4.56 -16.67
CA GLY A 193 -3.12 4.05 -15.33
C GLY A 193 -4.05 4.62 -14.25
N ASN A 194 -3.78 4.29 -12.98
CA ASN A 194 -4.50 4.86 -11.85
C ASN A 194 -4.02 6.29 -11.57
N LEU A 195 -4.82 7.09 -10.87
CA LEU A 195 -4.50 8.49 -10.56
C LEU A 195 -4.67 8.78 -9.08
N ILE A 196 -3.90 9.75 -8.60
CA ILE A 196 -4.02 10.33 -7.26
C ILE A 196 -4.41 11.80 -7.39
N ALA A 197 -5.18 12.33 -6.44
CA ALA A 197 -5.52 13.76 -6.40
C ALA A 197 -4.25 14.60 -6.14
N LEU A 198 -4.10 15.71 -6.85
CA LEU A 198 -3.00 16.65 -6.62
C LEU A 198 -3.22 17.42 -5.31
N PRO A 199 -2.16 17.71 -4.55
CA PRO A 199 -2.24 18.49 -3.33
C PRO A 199 -2.30 20.00 -3.60
N PHE A 200 -2.45 20.81 -2.55
CA PHE A 200 -2.57 22.28 -2.62
C PHE A 200 -3.83 22.79 -3.36
N GLN A 201 -4.92 22.03 -3.30
CA GLN A 201 -6.17 22.47 -3.91
C GLN A 201 -6.78 23.62 -3.10
N GLY A 202 -7.05 24.77 -3.72
CA GLY A 202 -7.31 26.02 -2.99
C GLY A 202 -8.47 26.05 -1.99
N LEU A 203 -9.50 25.23 -2.19
CA LEU A 203 -10.63 25.14 -1.23
C LEU A 203 -10.34 24.11 -0.13
N ALA A 204 -9.66 23.01 -0.47
CA ALA A 204 -9.25 21.99 0.49
C ALA A 204 -8.12 22.51 1.40
N ALA A 205 -7.13 23.18 0.84
CA ALA A 205 -6.02 23.82 1.56
C ALA A 205 -6.48 24.81 2.62
N ARG A 206 -7.53 25.60 2.34
CA ARG A 206 -8.14 26.51 3.33
C ARG A 206 -8.74 25.81 4.55
N LYS A 207 -9.02 24.50 4.44
CA LYS A 207 -9.49 23.65 5.54
C LYS A 207 -8.35 22.84 6.17
N GLY A 208 -7.09 23.10 5.79
CA GLY A 208 -5.95 22.29 6.23
C GLY A 208 -5.82 20.94 5.53
N HIS A 209 -6.59 20.68 4.46
CA HIS A 209 -6.53 19.44 3.69
C HIS A 209 -5.56 19.60 2.52
N THR A 210 -5.08 18.51 1.93
CA THR A 210 -4.17 18.53 0.76
C THR A 210 -2.84 19.25 1.01
N LEU A 211 -2.49 19.46 2.28
CA LEU A 211 -1.28 20.14 2.74
C LEU A 211 -0.37 19.12 3.45
N PHE A 212 0.94 19.39 3.45
CA PHE A 212 1.93 18.64 4.21
C PHE A 212 1.64 18.71 5.69
N LEU A 213 1.76 17.56 6.35
CA LEU A 213 1.54 17.38 7.78
C LEU A 213 2.88 17.37 8.51
N ASP A 214 2.89 17.98 9.70
CA ASP A 214 4.07 18.09 10.55
C ASP A 214 4.25 16.79 11.38
N PRO A 215 5.35 16.03 11.18
CA PRO A 215 5.67 14.85 11.99
C PRO A 215 5.79 15.16 13.48
N ASP A 216 6.28 16.34 13.87
CA ASP A 216 6.47 16.71 15.29
C ASP A 216 5.12 16.89 16.01
N SER A 217 4.06 17.17 15.25
CA SER A 217 2.67 17.20 15.72
C SER A 217 2.00 15.82 15.77
N GLY A 218 2.71 14.74 15.43
CA GLY A 218 2.13 13.42 15.17
C GLY A 218 1.22 13.43 13.94
N PHE A 219 1.53 14.27 12.93
CA PHE A 219 0.75 14.48 11.72
C PHE A 219 -0.68 15.04 11.93
N THR A 220 -0.97 15.58 13.11
CA THR A 220 -2.29 16.16 13.41
C THR A 220 -2.47 17.55 12.84
N VAL A 221 -1.38 18.29 12.61
CA VAL A 221 -1.37 19.69 12.17
C VAL A 221 -0.58 19.83 10.85
N PRO A 222 -1.07 20.61 9.86
CA PRO A 222 -0.27 20.96 8.69
C PRO A 222 0.88 21.91 9.02
N TYR A 223 2.01 21.80 8.31
CA TYR A 223 3.05 22.83 8.38
C TYR A 223 2.50 24.22 8.03
N ARG A 224 3.03 25.27 8.67
CA ARG A 224 2.70 26.65 8.32
C ARG A 224 3.37 27.05 6.99
N GLU A 225 4.64 26.71 6.84
CA GLU A 225 5.50 27.11 5.72
C GLU A 225 5.50 26.06 4.59
N GLN A 226 4.32 25.71 4.08
CA GLN A 226 4.11 24.64 3.10
C GLN A 226 5.03 24.69 1.85
N TRP A 227 5.36 25.88 1.37
CA TRP A 227 6.21 26.07 0.19
C TRP A 227 7.69 25.89 0.49
N GLU A 228 8.12 26.15 1.73
CA GLU A 228 9.50 25.92 2.17
C GLU A 228 9.73 24.41 2.31
N ILE A 229 8.79 23.70 2.96
CA ILE A 229 8.81 22.23 3.01
C ILE A 229 8.87 21.62 1.61
N LEU A 230 8.06 22.12 0.66
CA LEU A 230 8.08 21.61 -0.72
C LEU A 230 9.43 21.85 -1.42
N ALA A 231 10.10 22.97 -1.13
CA ALA A 231 11.40 23.30 -1.70
C ALA A 231 12.53 22.45 -1.11
N ASP A 232 12.38 22.07 0.17
CA ASP A 232 13.37 21.31 0.94
C ASP A 232 13.12 19.79 0.94
N ILE A 233 12.24 19.29 0.06
CA ILE A 233 12.01 17.85 -0.08
C ILE A 233 13.31 17.16 -0.46
N ARG A 234 13.73 16.23 0.39
CA ARG A 234 14.78 15.26 0.09
C ARG A 234 14.20 14.19 -0.80
N LYS A 235 14.86 13.97 -1.93
CA LYS A 235 14.50 12.92 -2.89
C LYS A 235 15.34 11.68 -2.61
N CYS A 236 14.73 10.51 -2.77
CA CYS A 236 15.35 9.21 -2.65
C CYS A 236 16.04 8.84 -3.98
N SER A 237 17.27 8.34 -3.92
CA SER A 237 17.98 7.86 -5.10
C SER A 237 17.54 6.43 -5.45
N GLU A 238 17.68 6.04 -6.73
CA GLU A 238 17.38 4.67 -7.14
C GLU A 238 18.28 3.65 -6.43
N SER A 239 19.54 3.99 -6.19
CA SER A 239 20.49 3.13 -5.46
C SER A 239 20.08 2.88 -4.01
N ALA A 240 19.36 3.80 -3.36
CA ALA A 240 18.81 3.56 -2.03
C ALA A 240 17.72 2.47 -2.04
N LEU A 241 16.92 2.41 -3.10
CA LEU A 241 15.96 1.32 -3.31
C LEU A 241 16.68 -0.01 -3.59
N ASP A 242 17.72 0.02 -4.43
CA ASP A 242 18.52 -1.17 -4.75
C ASP A 242 19.20 -1.75 -3.52
N ARG A 243 19.70 -0.89 -2.62
CA ARG A 243 20.24 -1.31 -1.32
C ARG A 243 19.21 -2.11 -0.52
N LEU A 244 17.99 -1.59 -0.35
CA LEU A 244 16.94 -2.29 0.40
C LEU A 244 16.52 -3.60 -0.28
N ILE A 245 16.41 -3.61 -1.60
CA ILE A 245 16.12 -4.83 -2.36
C ILE A 245 17.17 -5.91 -2.08
N LYS A 246 18.44 -5.53 -2.06
CA LYS A 246 19.56 -6.44 -1.80
C LYS A 246 19.59 -6.88 -0.34
N GLU A 247 19.55 -5.95 0.61
CA GLU A 247 19.66 -6.20 2.05
C GLU A 247 18.50 -7.05 2.59
N TRP A 248 17.29 -6.82 2.08
CA TRP A 248 16.10 -7.53 2.53
C TRP A 248 15.74 -8.71 1.62
N HIS A 249 16.60 -9.00 0.63
CA HIS A 249 16.41 -10.10 -0.33
C HIS A 249 15.02 -10.08 -0.99
N LEU A 250 14.53 -8.88 -1.36
CA LEU A 250 13.18 -8.68 -1.88
C LEU A 250 12.94 -9.28 -3.28
N LEU A 251 14.03 -9.72 -3.92
CA LEU A 251 14.04 -10.45 -5.18
C LEU A 251 14.87 -11.73 -4.95
N SER A 252 14.23 -12.83 -4.59
CA SER A 252 14.91 -14.12 -4.43
C SER A 252 15.42 -14.65 -5.78
N HIS A 253 16.72 -15.00 -5.81
CA HIS A 253 17.50 -15.74 -6.81
C HIS A 253 16.78 -16.16 -8.12
N HIS A 254 16.87 -15.35 -9.18
CA HIS A 254 16.88 -15.84 -10.58
C HIS A 254 17.29 -14.80 -11.63
N ILE A 255 18.20 -13.86 -11.32
CA ILE A 255 18.72 -12.92 -12.33
C ILE A 255 20.22 -12.67 -12.10
N GLU A 256 21.03 -13.70 -12.26
CA GLU A 256 22.42 -13.53 -12.67
C GLU A 256 22.61 -14.44 -13.89
N ASN A 257 22.98 -13.84 -15.03
CA ASN A 257 23.17 -14.45 -16.37
C ASN A 257 21.95 -14.56 -17.30
N ILE A 258 21.34 -13.43 -17.67
CA ILE A 258 20.71 -13.32 -18.99
C ILE A 258 21.34 -12.13 -19.71
N GLN A 259 22.14 -12.45 -20.73
CA GLN A 259 22.58 -11.47 -21.72
C GLN A 259 21.35 -10.92 -22.45
N TYR A 260 21.22 -9.61 -22.46
CA TYR A 260 20.23 -8.86 -23.22
C TYR A 260 20.38 -9.16 -24.72
N SER A 261 19.69 -10.18 -25.25
CA SER A 261 19.50 -10.26 -26.69
C SER A 261 18.32 -11.08 -27.20
N ASP A 262 17.67 -11.95 -26.43
CA ASP A 262 16.56 -12.71 -27.03
C ASP A 262 15.59 -13.27 -26.00
N MET A 263 14.42 -12.65 -25.83
CA MET A 263 13.26 -13.31 -25.21
C MET A 263 11.93 -12.86 -25.83
N SER A 264 11.30 -13.86 -26.43
CA SER A 264 9.94 -13.89 -26.96
C SER A 264 8.87 -13.69 -25.88
N LYS A 265 7.74 -13.11 -26.32
CA LYS A 265 6.47 -12.93 -25.63
C LYS A 265 5.91 -14.23 -25.02
N ALA A 266 6.31 -14.64 -23.83
CA ALA A 266 5.52 -15.48 -22.92
C ALA A 266 6.36 -15.86 -21.69
N ASP A 267 6.57 -14.92 -20.77
CA ASP A 267 6.72 -15.18 -19.32
C ASP A 267 7.20 -13.90 -18.66
N GLU A 268 6.28 -13.03 -18.29
CA GLU A 268 6.61 -11.90 -17.41
C GLU A 268 5.32 -11.29 -16.83
N CYS A 269 4.77 -11.96 -15.83
CA CYS A 269 3.74 -11.36 -14.99
C CYS A 269 3.69 -12.13 -13.67
N LEU A 270 4.34 -11.61 -12.63
CA LEU A 270 4.05 -11.87 -11.21
C LEU A 270 5.08 -11.14 -10.32
N VAL A 271 4.69 -10.05 -9.67
CA VAL A 271 4.98 -9.85 -8.24
C VAL A 271 3.77 -9.12 -7.62
N SER A 272 2.96 -9.86 -6.87
CA SER A 272 1.84 -9.32 -6.08
C SER A 272 1.65 -10.23 -4.87
N TYR A 273 1.95 -9.67 -3.68
CA TYR A 273 1.87 -10.30 -2.35
C TYR A 273 2.92 -11.39 -2.05
N PRO A 274 3.41 -11.48 -0.79
CA PRO A 274 4.08 -12.70 -0.35
C PRO A 274 3.07 -13.87 -0.50
N PRO A 275 3.47 -14.96 -1.16
CA PRO A 275 2.55 -16.04 -1.49
C PRO A 275 2.06 -16.75 -0.23
N ALA A 276 0.74 -16.94 -0.12
CA ALA A 276 0.14 -17.71 0.97
C ALA A 276 0.48 -19.22 0.86
N ASP A 277 0.42 -19.93 1.97
CA ASP A 277 0.57 -21.37 2.06
C ASP A 277 -0.81 -22.04 1.94
N PHE A 278 -1.03 -22.74 0.83
CA PHE A 278 -2.33 -23.35 0.53
C PHE A 278 -2.74 -24.41 1.55
N GLU A 279 -1.78 -25.19 2.06
CA GLU A 279 -2.08 -26.26 3.01
C GLU A 279 -2.51 -25.69 4.36
N GLN A 280 -1.95 -24.55 4.77
CA GLN A 280 -2.39 -23.84 5.97
C GLN A 280 -3.80 -23.25 5.81
N ILE A 281 -4.18 -22.81 4.59
CA ILE A 281 -5.55 -22.41 4.28
C ILE A 281 -6.49 -23.60 4.40
N ALA A 282 -6.16 -24.71 3.74
CA ALA A 282 -6.99 -25.92 3.72
C ALA A 282 -7.18 -26.50 5.13
N ALA A 283 -6.14 -26.45 5.98
CA ALA A 283 -6.22 -26.88 7.37
C ALA A 283 -7.24 -26.09 8.21
N GLN A 284 -7.54 -24.84 7.83
CA GLN A 284 -8.38 -23.93 8.61
C GLN A 284 -9.70 -23.58 7.92
N CYS A 285 -9.83 -23.85 6.62
CA CYS A 285 -11.02 -23.59 5.81
C CYS A 285 -11.54 -24.87 5.18
N ALA A 286 -12.60 -25.44 5.76
CA ALA A 286 -13.24 -26.67 5.26
C ALA A 286 -13.74 -26.56 3.81
N PHE A 287 -14.08 -25.35 3.34
CA PHE A 287 -14.42 -25.14 1.92
C PHE A 287 -13.21 -25.32 1.00
N ILE A 288 -12.04 -24.79 1.37
CA ILE A 288 -10.82 -24.92 0.56
C ILE A 288 -10.27 -26.34 0.64
N ALA A 289 -10.38 -26.99 1.81
CA ALA A 289 -10.11 -28.43 1.93
C ALA A 289 -10.98 -29.25 0.96
N HIS A 290 -12.29 -29.02 0.94
CA HIS A 290 -13.20 -29.66 -0.02
C HIS A 290 -12.78 -29.44 -1.48
N CYS A 291 -12.39 -28.22 -1.85
CA CYS A 291 -11.93 -27.93 -3.22
C CYS A 291 -10.65 -28.70 -3.59
N ARG A 292 -9.78 -28.99 -2.62
CA ARG A 292 -8.57 -29.81 -2.80
C ARG A 292 -8.90 -31.30 -2.85
N ASP A 293 -9.74 -31.76 -1.91
CA ASP A 293 -9.93 -33.19 -1.62
C ASP A 293 -10.98 -33.84 -2.53
N ASP A 294 -11.95 -33.07 -3.04
CA ASP A 294 -13.09 -33.57 -3.81
C ASP A 294 -13.15 -33.01 -5.25
N ALA A 295 -11.98 -32.77 -5.86
CA ALA A 295 -11.85 -32.12 -7.18
C ALA A 295 -12.68 -32.79 -8.29
N GLU A 296 -12.80 -34.12 -8.28
CA GLU A 296 -13.60 -34.92 -9.24
C GLU A 296 -15.10 -34.59 -9.24
N THR A 297 -15.62 -34.06 -8.13
CA THR A 297 -17.06 -33.77 -7.97
C THR A 297 -17.35 -32.27 -7.82
N LEU A 298 -16.32 -31.43 -7.97
CA LEU A 298 -16.40 -30.01 -7.69
C LEU A 298 -17.35 -29.30 -8.67
N SER A 299 -18.08 -28.29 -8.20
CA SER A 299 -18.89 -27.43 -9.07
C SER A 299 -18.03 -26.36 -9.75
N GLU A 300 -18.45 -25.84 -10.92
CA GLU A 300 -17.70 -24.75 -11.59
C GLU A 300 -17.52 -23.50 -10.71
N PRO A 301 -18.54 -23.04 -9.95
CA PRO A 301 -18.36 -21.93 -9.02
C PRO A 301 -17.34 -22.22 -7.91
N ASP A 302 -17.34 -23.42 -7.34
CA ASP A 302 -16.42 -23.79 -6.27
C ASP A 302 -14.98 -23.90 -6.80
N TRP A 303 -14.82 -24.51 -7.97
CA TRP A 303 -13.55 -24.59 -8.68
C TRP A 303 -13.00 -23.20 -9.03
N HIS A 304 -13.85 -22.29 -9.52
CA HIS A 304 -13.43 -20.92 -9.81
C HIS A 304 -12.98 -20.17 -8.55
N ILE A 305 -13.69 -20.32 -7.43
CA ILE A 305 -13.29 -19.74 -6.14
C ILE A 305 -11.91 -20.27 -5.71
N MET A 306 -11.69 -21.58 -5.81
CA MET A 306 -10.39 -22.22 -5.53
C MET A 306 -9.27 -21.63 -6.39
N LEU A 307 -9.49 -21.42 -7.69
CA LEU A 307 -8.51 -20.79 -8.59
C LEU A 307 -8.16 -19.37 -8.13
N THR A 308 -9.14 -18.58 -7.66
CA THR A 308 -8.85 -17.21 -7.16
C THR A 308 -7.98 -17.19 -5.90
N ILE A 309 -7.94 -18.28 -5.13
CA ILE A 309 -7.19 -18.38 -3.87
C ILE A 309 -5.84 -19.07 -4.11
N SER A 310 -5.83 -20.22 -4.78
CA SER A 310 -4.61 -21.00 -5.07
C SER A 310 -3.60 -20.24 -5.92
N VAL A 311 -4.05 -19.41 -6.89
CA VAL A 311 -3.14 -18.61 -7.74
C VAL A 311 -2.33 -17.58 -6.94
N ARG A 312 -2.75 -17.26 -5.72
CA ARG A 312 -2.10 -16.31 -4.80
C ARG A 312 -1.27 -17.02 -3.71
N CYS A 313 -1.15 -18.34 -3.80
CA CYS A 313 -0.34 -19.16 -2.92
C CYS A 313 1.06 -19.40 -3.51
N ARG A 314 1.94 -20.07 -2.76
CA ARG A 314 3.26 -20.48 -3.23
C ARG A 314 3.10 -21.33 -4.49
N ASP A 315 3.89 -21.01 -5.52
CA ASP A 315 3.80 -21.62 -6.84
C ASP A 315 2.39 -21.56 -7.46
N GLY A 316 1.66 -20.47 -7.20
CA GLY A 316 0.20 -20.40 -7.38
C GLY A 316 -0.34 -20.84 -8.75
N GLN A 317 0.33 -20.53 -9.86
CA GLN A 317 -0.10 -21.03 -11.18
C GLN A 317 0.05 -22.55 -11.29
N ALA A 318 1.22 -23.09 -10.95
CA ALA A 318 1.47 -24.52 -10.97
C ALA A 318 0.57 -25.28 -9.98
N LEU A 319 0.33 -24.70 -8.81
CA LEU A 319 -0.59 -25.21 -7.81
C LEU A 319 -2.04 -25.22 -8.32
N SER A 320 -2.52 -24.13 -8.93
CA SER A 320 -3.86 -24.06 -9.51
C SER A 320 -4.08 -25.13 -10.59
N HIS A 321 -3.07 -25.39 -11.43
CA HIS A 321 -3.12 -26.49 -12.39
C HIS A 321 -3.15 -27.85 -11.71
N ARG A 322 -2.28 -28.09 -10.72
CA ARG A 322 -2.24 -29.35 -9.96
C ARG A 322 -3.57 -29.67 -9.29
N LEU A 323 -4.14 -28.71 -8.56
CA LEU A 323 -5.44 -28.84 -7.88
C LEU A 323 -6.60 -29.04 -8.86
N SER A 324 -6.43 -28.66 -10.13
CA SER A 324 -7.47 -28.80 -11.14
C SER A 324 -7.36 -30.10 -11.94
N GLN A 325 -6.32 -30.93 -11.76
CA GLN A 325 -6.07 -32.09 -12.64
C GLN A 325 -7.26 -33.05 -12.69
N ASP A 326 -7.90 -33.29 -11.56
CA ASP A 326 -9.03 -34.22 -11.45
C ASP A 326 -10.40 -33.56 -11.63
N TYR A 327 -10.44 -32.24 -11.87
CA TYR A 327 -11.68 -31.52 -12.11
C TYR A 327 -12.30 -31.92 -13.46
N PRO A 328 -13.61 -32.29 -13.53
CA PRO A 328 -14.20 -32.88 -14.75
C PRO A 328 -14.11 -32.04 -16.04
N LYS A 329 -13.95 -30.72 -15.91
CA LYS A 329 -13.82 -29.79 -17.05
C LYS A 329 -12.45 -29.15 -17.14
N TYR A 330 -11.43 -29.74 -16.53
CA TYR A 330 -10.09 -29.21 -16.59
C TYR A 330 -9.56 -29.21 -18.03
N ASN A 331 -9.13 -28.02 -18.46
CA ASN A 331 -8.43 -27.82 -19.70
C ASN A 331 -7.32 -26.81 -19.44
N TYR A 332 -6.08 -27.15 -19.76
CA TYR A 332 -4.93 -26.32 -19.45
C TYR A 332 -5.10 -24.86 -19.93
N HIS A 333 -5.56 -24.65 -21.17
CA HIS A 333 -5.71 -23.31 -21.74
C HIS A 333 -6.88 -22.53 -21.11
N GLU A 334 -8.01 -23.21 -20.85
CA GLU A 334 -9.15 -22.58 -20.18
C GLU A 334 -8.82 -22.22 -18.73
N THR A 335 -8.15 -23.12 -18.00
CA THR A 335 -7.67 -22.90 -16.64
C THR A 335 -6.66 -21.76 -16.60
N GLN A 336 -5.70 -21.71 -17.52
CA GLN A 336 -4.73 -20.61 -17.59
C GLN A 336 -5.41 -19.26 -17.89
N SER A 337 -6.49 -19.26 -18.69
CA SER A 337 -7.27 -18.06 -18.95
C SER A 337 -8.05 -17.60 -17.71
N LYS A 338 -8.62 -18.54 -16.94
CA LYS A 338 -9.31 -18.25 -15.66
C LYS A 338 -8.33 -17.79 -14.57
N ILE A 339 -7.12 -18.35 -14.52
CA ILE A 339 -6.00 -17.90 -13.66
C ILE A 339 -5.61 -16.46 -14.00
N GLY A 340 -5.39 -16.17 -15.29
CA GLY A 340 -5.08 -14.82 -15.75
C GLY A 340 -6.18 -13.81 -15.41
N TYR A 341 -7.44 -14.18 -15.61
CA TYR A 341 -8.58 -13.35 -15.20
C TYR A 341 -8.63 -13.13 -13.69
N ALA A 342 -8.40 -14.18 -12.89
CA ALA A 342 -8.39 -14.11 -11.44
C ALA A 342 -7.27 -13.22 -10.88
N LEU A 343 -6.14 -13.10 -11.57
CA LEU A 343 -5.04 -12.18 -11.20
C LEU A 343 -5.30 -10.73 -11.65
N GLN A 344 -5.95 -10.52 -12.79
CA GLN A 344 -6.11 -9.18 -13.38
C GLN A 344 -7.40 -8.45 -12.99
N LYS A 345 -8.49 -9.18 -12.71
CA LYS A 345 -9.85 -8.60 -12.60
C LYS A 345 -10.59 -8.93 -11.32
N ASN A 346 -10.19 -9.99 -10.60
CA ASN A 346 -10.85 -10.41 -9.36
C ASN A 346 -9.92 -10.28 -8.16
N SER A 347 -10.42 -9.72 -7.07
CA SER A 347 -9.83 -9.97 -5.74
C SER A 347 -10.12 -11.43 -5.32
N PRO A 348 -9.30 -12.05 -4.44
CA PRO A 348 -9.63 -13.35 -3.90
C PRO A 348 -11.02 -13.30 -3.25
N TYR A 349 -11.83 -14.32 -3.53
CA TYR A 349 -13.23 -14.31 -3.08
C TYR A 349 -13.32 -14.22 -1.56
N CYS A 350 -14.22 -13.37 -1.07
CA CYS A 350 -14.42 -13.18 0.36
C CYS A 350 -15.29 -14.29 0.97
N CYS A 351 -15.12 -14.53 2.27
CA CYS A 351 -15.87 -15.54 3.02
C CYS A 351 -17.38 -15.36 2.90
N GLU A 352 -17.87 -14.12 2.82
CA GLU A 352 -19.28 -13.79 2.61
C GLU A 352 -19.80 -14.30 1.25
N THR A 353 -19.02 -14.09 0.18
CA THR A 353 -19.39 -14.56 -1.16
C THR A 353 -19.35 -16.07 -1.25
N ILE A 354 -18.34 -16.70 -0.63
CA ILE A 354 -18.23 -18.17 -0.53
C ILE A 354 -19.44 -18.74 0.22
N ARG A 355 -19.86 -18.12 1.33
CA ARG A 355 -21.05 -18.56 2.08
C ARG A 355 -22.35 -18.43 1.28
N ARG A 356 -22.47 -17.40 0.44
CA ARG A 356 -23.65 -17.21 -0.42
C ARG A 356 -23.72 -18.27 -1.53
N ILE A 357 -22.59 -18.65 -2.09
CA ILE A 357 -22.50 -19.63 -3.19
C ILE A 357 -22.60 -21.07 -2.66
N ASN A 358 -21.79 -21.39 -1.65
CA ASN A 358 -21.71 -22.72 -1.06
C ASN A 358 -21.52 -22.66 0.46
N GLY A 359 -22.57 -22.23 1.16
CA GLY A 359 -22.54 -22.01 2.60
C GLY A 359 -22.43 -23.27 3.46
N LYS A 360 -22.50 -24.48 2.90
CA LYS A 360 -22.53 -25.73 3.70
C LYS A 360 -21.29 -25.88 4.59
N TYR A 361 -20.12 -25.48 4.12
CA TYR A 361 -18.86 -25.50 4.88
C TYR A 361 -18.67 -24.29 5.81
N CYS A 362 -19.43 -23.21 5.61
CA CYS A 362 -19.28 -21.97 6.37
C CYS A 362 -20.21 -21.88 7.59
N ARG A 363 -21.22 -22.76 7.71
CA ARG A 363 -22.22 -22.72 8.80
C ARG A 363 -21.60 -22.89 10.19
N THR A 364 -20.57 -23.73 10.32
CA THR A 364 -19.87 -24.03 11.57
C THR A 364 -18.40 -23.56 11.55
N CYS A 365 -18.04 -22.72 10.56
CA CYS A 365 -16.67 -22.30 10.34
C CYS A 365 -16.18 -21.37 11.48
N ARG A 366 -15.13 -21.79 12.18
CA ARG A 366 -14.58 -21.11 13.38
C ARG A 366 -13.92 -19.75 13.09
N VAL A 367 -13.62 -19.50 11.81
CA VAL A 367 -12.96 -18.28 11.30
C VAL A 367 -13.89 -17.40 10.46
N TYR A 368 -15.15 -17.81 10.24
CA TYR A 368 -16.12 -16.99 9.53
C TYR A 368 -16.40 -15.69 10.29
N GLY A 369 -16.32 -14.55 9.60
CA GLY A 369 -16.43 -13.23 10.22
C GLY A 369 -15.14 -12.72 10.89
N LYS A 370 -14.12 -13.57 11.07
CA LYS A 370 -12.80 -13.19 11.59
C LYS A 370 -11.80 -12.87 10.49
N VAL A 371 -11.94 -13.50 9.31
CA VAL A 371 -11.11 -13.22 8.13
C VAL A 371 -11.99 -12.83 6.93
N LYS A 372 -11.50 -11.88 6.12
CA LYS A 372 -12.20 -11.39 4.93
C LYS A 372 -12.23 -12.42 3.81
N SER A 373 -11.17 -13.22 3.64
CA SER A 373 -11.03 -14.27 2.62
C SER A 373 -10.19 -15.42 3.17
N PRO A 374 -10.39 -16.68 2.73
CA PRO A 374 -9.60 -17.81 3.19
C PRO A 374 -8.10 -17.66 2.91
N VAL A 375 -7.71 -16.90 1.87
CA VAL A 375 -6.30 -16.69 1.51
C VAL A 375 -5.45 -16.09 2.65
N VAL A 376 -6.10 -15.41 3.60
CA VAL A 376 -5.44 -14.84 4.79
C VAL A 376 -4.92 -15.94 5.72
N LEU A 377 -5.59 -17.10 5.77
CA LEU A 377 -5.25 -18.22 6.67
C LEU A 377 -3.94 -18.94 6.30
N GLY A 378 -3.44 -18.72 5.08
CA GLY A 378 -2.24 -19.38 4.58
C GLY A 378 -0.96 -18.60 4.81
N ARG A 379 -1.09 -17.36 5.25
CA ARG A 379 0.09 -16.50 5.36
C ARG A 379 0.75 -16.84 6.69
N ARG A 380 2.06 -17.06 6.66
CA ARG A 380 2.82 -17.53 7.82
C ARG A 380 2.90 -16.39 8.82
N ASP A 381 1.99 -16.41 9.79
CA ASP A 381 2.16 -15.74 11.07
C ASP A 381 3.46 -16.22 11.71
N ARG A 382 4.35 -15.29 12.05
CA ARG A 382 5.04 -15.44 13.33
C ARG A 382 4.07 -14.93 14.39
N ILE A 383 3.27 -15.86 14.88
CA ILE A 383 2.40 -15.72 16.05
C ILE A 383 3.10 -14.92 17.15
N TYR A 384 2.67 -13.67 17.38
CA TYR A 384 2.51 -13.10 18.72
C TYR A 384 1.28 -12.18 18.73
N CYS A 385 0.11 -12.79 18.89
CA CYS A 385 -0.99 -12.13 19.61
C CYS A 385 -0.41 -11.69 20.97
N PHE A 386 -0.47 -10.41 21.35
CA PHE A 386 0.03 -9.95 22.65
C PHE A 386 -1.09 -9.91 23.72
N PRO A 387 -1.18 -10.91 24.62
CA PRO A 387 -1.84 -10.76 25.92
C PRO A 387 -1.13 -9.75 26.86
N ALA A 388 0.12 -9.41 26.56
CA ALA A 388 1.11 -8.82 27.46
C ALA A 388 0.92 -7.33 27.81
N TRP A 389 -0.07 -6.63 27.23
CA TRP A 389 -0.27 -5.19 27.44
C TRP A 389 -1.06 -4.87 28.71
N LYS A 390 -1.66 -5.83 29.40
CA LYS A 390 -2.46 -5.54 30.61
C LYS A 390 -1.63 -5.06 31.80
N GLU A 391 -0.33 -5.36 31.82
CA GLU A 391 0.53 -5.07 32.98
C GLU A 391 1.20 -3.69 32.93
N LEU A 392 1.23 -3.03 31.76
CA LEU A 392 1.69 -1.64 31.63
C LEU A 392 0.55 -0.66 31.89
N THR A 393 0.81 0.40 32.67
CA THR A 393 -0.16 1.51 32.80
C THR A 393 -0.32 2.24 31.47
N LYS A 394 -1.35 3.08 31.36
CA LYS A 394 -1.59 3.89 30.14
C LYS A 394 -0.40 4.79 29.83
N GLU A 395 0.19 5.40 30.86
CA GLU A 395 1.33 6.30 30.77
C GLU A 395 2.61 5.55 30.39
N GLU A 396 2.82 4.35 30.93
CA GLU A 396 3.94 3.48 30.54
C GLU A 396 3.83 3.06 29.07
N LYS A 397 2.63 2.72 28.59
CA LYS A 397 2.38 2.39 27.18
C LYS A 397 2.67 3.57 26.28
N GLU A 398 2.17 4.76 26.63
CA GLU A 398 2.39 5.97 25.83
C GLU A 398 3.88 6.33 25.75
N LEU A 399 4.61 6.19 26.86
CA LEU A 399 6.06 6.41 26.89
C LEU A 399 6.83 5.37 26.06
N VAL A 400 6.49 4.09 26.18
CA VAL A 400 7.14 3.04 25.38
C VAL A 400 6.82 3.24 23.91
N LEU A 401 5.56 3.45 23.53
CA LEU A 401 5.16 3.69 22.13
C LEU A 401 5.88 4.90 21.53
N ARG A 402 5.88 6.03 22.24
CA ARG A 402 6.44 7.29 21.75
C ARG A 402 7.96 7.27 21.55
N TYR A 403 8.67 6.44 22.31
CA TYR A 403 10.13 6.45 22.34
C TYR A 403 10.76 5.06 22.13
N TYR A 404 9.97 4.07 21.68
CA TYR A 404 10.36 2.66 21.57
C TYR A 404 11.68 2.49 20.83
N ASN A 405 11.76 3.09 19.64
CA ASN A 405 12.93 2.98 18.77
C ASN A 405 14.16 3.67 19.37
N PHE A 406 13.96 4.76 20.08
CA PHE A 406 15.04 5.45 20.80
C PHE A 406 15.59 4.57 21.95
N TYR A 407 14.72 3.94 22.73
CA TYR A 407 15.13 3.04 23.81
C TYR A 407 15.81 1.78 23.29
N ARG A 408 15.19 1.11 22.32
CA ARG A 408 15.70 -0.14 21.74
C ARG A 408 17.05 0.07 21.06
N SER A 409 17.23 1.17 20.33
CA SER A 409 18.52 1.46 19.69
C SER A 409 19.63 1.76 20.70
N LEU A 410 19.33 2.41 21.83
CA LEU A 410 20.31 2.63 22.91
C LEU A 410 20.67 1.31 23.63
N ASP A 411 19.68 0.47 23.89
CA ASP A 411 19.85 -0.82 24.57
C ASP A 411 20.64 -1.84 23.73
N GLU A 412 20.28 -2.00 22.45
CA GLU A 412 20.96 -2.91 21.53
C GLU A 412 22.32 -2.37 21.03
N GLY A 413 22.70 -1.16 21.44
CA GLY A 413 23.95 -0.52 21.04
C GLY A 413 23.98 -0.04 19.59
N ARG A 414 22.83 0.01 18.90
CA ARG A 414 22.69 0.58 17.55
C ARG A 414 22.82 2.10 17.53
N ARG A 415 22.55 2.75 18.67
CA ARG A 415 22.72 4.20 18.89
C ARG A 415 23.81 4.46 19.92
N ILE A 416 24.76 5.32 19.58
CA ILE A 416 25.83 5.77 20.49
C ILE A 416 25.24 6.75 21.52
N PRO A 417 25.39 6.54 22.84
CA PRO A 417 24.86 7.45 23.84
C PRO A 417 25.61 8.79 23.93
N GLU A 418 24.95 9.88 23.54
CA GLU A 418 25.52 11.23 23.49
C GLU A 418 25.42 11.95 24.84
N THR A 419 24.35 11.70 25.61
CA THR A 419 24.10 12.39 26.90
C THR A 419 24.37 11.52 28.12
N LYS A 420 24.54 12.15 29.30
CA LYS A 420 24.64 11.42 30.59
C LYS A 420 23.38 10.57 30.85
N ALA A 421 22.20 11.08 30.50
CA ALA A 421 20.95 10.36 30.65
C ALA A 421 20.87 9.13 29.72
N GLN A 422 21.32 9.24 28.46
CA GLN A 422 21.35 8.10 27.54
C GLN A 422 22.38 7.04 27.97
N ARG A 423 23.56 7.46 28.47
CA ARG A 423 24.55 6.53 29.04
C ARG A 423 23.99 5.79 30.25
N HIS A 424 23.27 6.51 31.12
CA HIS A 424 22.61 5.94 32.28
C HIS A 424 21.50 4.96 31.87
N PHE A 425 20.62 5.35 30.96
CA PHE A 425 19.56 4.52 30.41
C PHE A 425 20.10 3.18 29.86
N ARG A 426 21.18 3.24 29.07
CA ARG A 426 21.83 2.04 28.53
C ARG A 426 22.41 1.15 29.64
N ALA A 427 23.08 1.74 30.63
CA ALA A 427 23.61 1.00 31.77
C ALA A 427 22.49 0.36 32.61
N VAL A 428 21.34 1.02 32.75
CA VAL A 428 20.13 0.46 33.36
C VAL A 428 19.60 -0.75 32.56
N CYS A 429 19.55 -0.66 31.23
CA CYS A 429 19.10 -1.77 30.36
C CYS A 429 20.00 -3.02 30.41
N HIS A 430 21.28 -2.85 30.74
CA HIS A 430 22.24 -3.94 30.92
C HIS A 430 22.41 -4.38 32.39
N GLY A 431 21.55 -3.89 33.30
CA GLY A 431 21.56 -4.30 34.71
C GLY A 431 22.71 -3.74 35.53
N ILE A 432 23.41 -2.71 35.04
CA ILE A 432 24.53 -2.06 35.75
C ILE A 432 24.01 -1.06 36.79
N TYR A 433 22.88 -0.39 36.52
CA TYR A 433 22.24 0.57 37.42
C TYR A 433 20.74 0.30 37.58
N ALA A 434 20.16 0.78 38.69
CA ALA A 434 18.72 0.72 38.93
C ALA A 434 17.97 1.82 38.14
N PRO A 435 16.73 1.58 37.66
CA PRO A 435 15.96 2.56 36.92
C PRO A 435 15.48 3.72 37.80
N LEU A 436 15.74 4.97 37.36
CA LEU A 436 15.38 6.18 38.09
C LEU A 436 14.21 6.92 37.44
N THR A 437 14.15 6.94 36.11
CA THR A 437 13.17 7.72 35.34
C THR A 437 11.93 6.90 34.95
N PRO A 438 10.77 7.54 34.69
CA PRO A 438 9.60 6.86 34.14
C PRO A 438 9.90 6.13 32.82
N HIS A 439 10.77 6.68 31.99
CA HIS A 439 11.21 6.08 30.72
C HIS A 439 11.97 4.77 30.93
N GLU A 440 12.94 4.76 31.86
CA GLU A 440 13.71 3.55 32.21
C GLU A 440 12.83 2.47 32.82
N LYS A 441 11.92 2.85 33.73
CA LYS A 441 11.00 1.92 34.38
C LYS A 441 10.03 1.31 33.36
N ALA A 442 9.43 2.12 32.50
CA ALA A 442 8.49 1.66 31.48
C ALA A 442 9.17 0.72 30.48
N TYR A 443 10.38 1.06 30.00
CA TYR A 443 11.11 0.23 29.04
C TYR A 443 11.64 -1.07 29.66
N LEU A 444 12.18 -1.05 30.88
CA LEU A 444 12.61 -2.27 31.56
C LEU A 444 11.43 -3.19 31.85
N LYS A 445 10.28 -2.66 32.27
CA LYS A 445 9.07 -3.44 32.51
C LYS A 445 8.56 -4.07 31.22
N TYR A 446 8.53 -3.31 30.12
CA TYR A 446 8.26 -3.85 28.79
C TYR A 446 9.24 -4.99 28.45
N ARG A 447 10.55 -4.80 28.59
CA ARG A 447 11.56 -5.83 28.30
C ARG A 447 11.43 -7.07 29.18
N TYR A 448 11.13 -6.89 30.46
CA TYR A 448 10.93 -8.00 31.39
C TYR A 448 9.74 -8.85 30.96
N ILE A 449 8.61 -8.22 30.61
CA ILE A 449 7.43 -8.89 30.09
C ILE A 449 7.77 -9.67 28.80
N GLN A 450 8.46 -9.04 27.85
CA GLN A 450 8.89 -9.70 26.60
C GLN A 450 9.84 -10.89 26.82
N ASN A 451 10.69 -10.83 27.85
CA ASN A 451 11.64 -11.89 28.19
C ASN A 451 11.01 -13.00 29.04
N ALA A 452 10.10 -12.69 29.95
CA ALA A 452 9.40 -13.67 30.78
C ALA A 452 8.55 -14.62 29.91
N GLU A 453 7.94 -14.11 28.85
CA GLU A 453 7.19 -14.92 27.88
C GLU A 453 8.07 -15.83 27.00
N LYS A 454 9.39 -15.59 26.95
CA LYS A 454 10.36 -16.49 26.29
C LYS A 454 10.71 -17.72 27.12
N TYR A 455 10.50 -17.72 28.44
CA TYR A 455 10.89 -18.81 29.35
C TYR A 455 9.72 -19.64 29.88
N VAL A 456 8.48 -19.29 29.54
CA VAL A 456 7.26 -20.04 29.90
C VAL A 456 6.79 -20.96 28.75
N ARG A 457 7.61 -21.16 27.71
CA ARG A 457 7.35 -22.07 26.59
C ARG A 457 8.36 -23.21 26.52
#